data_AF-Q1YMA9-F1
#
_entry.id   AF-Q1YMA9-F1
#
_cell.length_a   1.000
_cell.length_b   1.000
_cell.length_c   1.000
_cell.angle_alpha   90.00
_cell.angle_beta   90.00
_cell.angle_gamma   90.00
#
_symmetry.space_group_name_H-M   'P 1'
#
loop_
_entity.id
_entity.type
_entity.pdbx_description
1 polymer ?
#
loop_
_entity_poly.entity_id
_entity_poly.type
_entity_poly.pdbx_seq_one_letter_code
_entity_poly.pdbx_strand_id
1 'polypeptide(L)'
;MADKLPYDPGRLKAILIAERLVQFINQLQRHRFGRRAETLPEDQLLLGLKEVEQGVAADEAAEESAASSGRTDRAAKRRANRGPLPAHLPRIETVVDIEDKACARCRHILHVIAEDVAGRLDIVPSEFRVPSPVAHVTAADPAKGSWSRRPHRRG
;
A
#
# COMPACT_ATOMS: atom_id res chain seq x y z
N MET A 1 -36.30 -47.67 25.48
CA MET A 1 -36.33 -49.12 25.21
C MET A 1 -34.98 -49.68 25.62
N ALA A 2 -34.89 -50.34 26.77
CA ALA A 2 -33.66 -50.98 27.19
C ALA A 2 -33.51 -52.25 26.34
N ASP A 3 -32.78 -52.10 25.23
CA ASP A 3 -32.41 -53.22 24.38
C ASP A 3 -31.67 -54.23 25.25
N LYS A 4 -32.09 -55.50 25.22
CA LYS A 4 -31.61 -56.53 26.14
C LYS A 4 -30.12 -56.76 25.89
N LEU A 5 -29.28 -56.09 26.69
CA LEU A 5 -27.84 -56.29 26.67
C LEU A 5 -27.56 -57.78 26.91
N PRO A 6 -26.89 -58.45 25.96
CA PRO A 6 -26.57 -59.86 26.12
C PRO A 6 -25.61 -60.04 27.29
N TYR A 7 -25.91 -60.98 28.19
CA TYR A 7 -25.12 -61.24 29.41
C TYR A 7 -23.85 -62.06 29.16
N ASP A 8 -23.55 -62.38 27.89
CA ASP A 8 -22.35 -63.10 27.49
C ASP A 8 -21.15 -62.12 27.38
N PRO A 9 -20.05 -62.35 28.13
CA PRO A 9 -18.88 -61.46 28.13
C PRO A 9 -18.21 -61.35 26.75
N GLY A 10 -18.31 -62.37 25.90
CA GLY A 10 -17.81 -62.29 24.51
C GLY A 10 -18.59 -61.29 23.68
N ARG A 11 -19.92 -61.35 23.77
CA ARG A 11 -20.84 -60.45 23.06
C ARG A 11 -20.77 -59.01 23.56
N LEU A 12 -20.58 -58.80 24.87
CA LEU A 12 -20.34 -57.47 25.43
C LEU A 12 -19.04 -56.84 24.89
N LYS A 13 -17.95 -57.61 24.82
CA LYS A 13 -16.70 -57.14 24.20
C LYS A 13 -16.87 -56.78 22.73
N ALA A 14 -17.62 -57.59 21.98
CA ALA A 14 -17.89 -57.33 20.56
C ALA A 14 -18.66 -56.02 20.35
N ILE A 15 -19.67 -55.73 21.18
CA ILE A 15 -20.43 -54.48 21.12
C ILE A 15 -19.53 -53.28 21.42
N LEU A 16 -18.70 -53.35 22.46
CA LEU A 16 -17.77 -52.26 22.81
C LEU A 16 -16.73 -52.00 21.70
N ILE A 17 -16.24 -53.05 21.05
CA ILE A 17 -15.33 -52.91 19.91
C ILE A 17 -16.07 -52.25 18.73
N ALA A 18 -17.29 -52.69 18.42
CA ALA A 18 -18.10 -52.11 17.36
C ALA A 18 -18.39 -50.62 17.60
N GLU A 19 -18.78 -50.25 18.82
CA GLU A 19 -18.99 -48.84 19.20
C GLU A 19 -17.72 -48.00 19.03
N ARG A 20 -16.57 -48.52 19.47
CA ARG A 20 -15.28 -47.83 19.31
C ARG A 20 -14.88 -47.66 17.85
N LEU A 21 -15.11 -48.68 17.03
CA LEU A 21 -14.85 -48.61 15.59
C LEU A 21 -15.76 -47.58 14.91
N VAL A 22 -17.06 -47.55 15.27
CA VAL A 22 -18.00 -46.55 14.77
C VAL A 22 -17.57 -45.14 15.15
N GLN A 23 -17.11 -44.92 16.39
CA GLN A 23 -16.57 -43.62 16.83
C GLN A 23 -15.35 -43.22 15.99
N PHE A 24 -14.43 -44.16 15.72
CA PHE A 24 -13.25 -43.91 14.87
C PHE A 24 -13.64 -43.55 13.44
N ILE A 25 -14.57 -44.30 12.84
CA ILE A 25 -15.08 -44.04 11.49
C ILE A 25 -15.71 -42.64 11.43
N ASN A 26 -16.52 -42.28 12.41
CA ASN A 26 -17.14 -40.96 12.50
C ASN A 26 -16.09 -39.84 12.61
N GLN A 27 -15.01 -40.04 13.37
CA GLN A 27 -13.91 -39.08 13.44
C GLN A 27 -13.18 -38.93 12.11
N LEU A 28 -12.90 -40.04 11.42
CA LEU A 28 -12.26 -40.03 10.10
C LEU A 28 -13.14 -39.35 9.04
N GLN A 29 -14.45 -39.61 9.07
CA GLN A 29 -15.41 -38.94 8.18
C GLN A 29 -15.45 -37.43 8.45
N ARG A 30 -15.48 -37.00 9.72
CA ARG A 30 -15.40 -35.57 10.07
C ARG A 30 -14.07 -34.94 9.69
N HIS A 31 -12.96 -35.68 9.74
CA HIS A 31 -11.67 -35.18 9.32
C HIS A 31 -11.56 -35.05 7.80
N ARG A 32 -12.17 -35.97 7.04
CA ARG A 32 -12.08 -35.99 5.57
C ARG A 32 -13.15 -35.14 4.88
N PHE A 33 -14.35 -35.09 5.45
CA PHE A 33 -15.55 -34.46 4.87
C PHE A 33 -16.17 -33.41 5.81
N GLY A 34 -15.47 -33.00 6.87
CA GLY A 34 -15.97 -31.94 7.75
C GLY A 34 -15.73 -30.56 7.16
N ARG A 35 -16.42 -29.56 7.72
CA ARG A 35 -16.32 -28.14 7.30
C ARG A 35 -14.88 -27.61 7.17
N ARG A 36 -13.95 -28.08 8.02
CA ARG A 36 -12.52 -27.72 7.96
C ARG A 36 -11.81 -28.32 6.74
N ALA A 37 -12.21 -29.50 6.30
CA ALA A 37 -11.67 -30.15 5.10
C ALA A 37 -12.25 -29.55 3.81
N GLU A 38 -13.39 -28.87 3.90
CA GLU A 38 -14.03 -28.12 2.80
C GLU A 38 -13.60 -26.64 2.76
N THR A 39 -12.78 -26.19 3.71
CA THR A 39 -12.29 -24.80 3.70
C THR A 39 -11.25 -24.65 2.61
N LEU A 40 -11.51 -23.75 1.65
CA LEU A 40 -10.55 -23.43 0.61
C LEU A 40 -9.33 -22.70 1.19
N PRO A 41 -8.12 -22.94 0.66
CA PRO A 41 -6.96 -22.15 1.02
C PRO A 41 -7.18 -20.68 0.66
N GLU A 42 -6.54 -19.78 1.41
CA GLU A 42 -6.72 -18.32 1.29
C GLU A 42 -6.48 -17.83 -0.15
N ASP A 43 -5.44 -18.32 -0.81
CA ASP A 43 -5.14 -17.98 -2.20
C ASP A 43 -6.29 -18.30 -3.17
N GLN A 44 -6.99 -19.40 -2.93
CA GLN A 44 -8.11 -19.82 -3.77
C GLN A 44 -9.38 -19.01 -3.49
N LEU A 45 -9.59 -18.57 -2.24
CA LEU A 45 -10.64 -17.61 -1.90
C LEU A 45 -10.37 -16.25 -2.55
N LEU A 46 -9.13 -15.76 -2.48
CA LEU A 46 -8.71 -14.50 -3.11
C LEU A 46 -8.91 -14.53 -4.63
N LEU A 47 -8.69 -15.69 -5.27
CA LEU A 47 -8.97 -15.86 -6.69
C LEU A 47 -10.47 -15.68 -7.01
N GLY A 48 -11.35 -16.32 -6.24
CA GLY A 48 -12.80 -16.17 -6.41
C GLY A 48 -13.28 -14.73 -6.19
N LEU A 49 -12.69 -14.01 -5.23
CA LEU A 49 -12.99 -12.59 -5.03
C LEU A 49 -12.57 -11.75 -6.24
N LYS A 50 -11.40 -12.01 -6.82
CA LYS A 50 -10.93 -11.33 -8.03
C LYS A 50 -11.86 -11.58 -9.23
N GLU A 51 -12.38 -12.80 -9.39
CA GLU A 51 -13.35 -13.09 -10.46
C GLU A 51 -14.63 -12.27 -10.31
N VAL A 52 -15.14 -12.13 -9.08
CA VAL A 52 -16.29 -11.28 -8.78
C VAL A 52 -16.00 -9.81 -9.09
N GLU A 53 -14.85 -9.30 -8.63
CA GLU A 53 -14.41 -7.91 -8.91
C GLU A 53 -14.29 -7.66 -10.42
N GLN A 54 -13.74 -8.60 -11.17
CA GLN A 54 -13.62 -8.51 -12.63
C GLN A 54 -14.98 -8.50 -13.32
N GLY A 55 -15.94 -9.31 -12.85
CA GLY A 55 -17.31 -9.31 -13.35
C GLY A 55 -17.97 -7.94 -13.18
N VAL A 56 -17.89 -7.36 -11.98
CA VAL A 56 -18.41 -6.02 -11.69
C VAL A 56 -17.75 -4.97 -12.59
N ALA A 57 -16.43 -5.00 -12.73
CA ALA A 57 -15.71 -4.07 -13.59
C ALA A 57 -16.09 -4.20 -15.08
N ALA A 58 -16.36 -5.43 -15.55
CA ALA A 58 -16.81 -5.69 -16.92
C ALA A 58 -18.22 -5.13 -17.16
N ASP A 59 -19.13 -5.32 -16.20
CA ASP A 59 -20.49 -4.77 -16.25
C ASP A 59 -20.46 -3.24 -16.27
N GLU A 60 -19.67 -2.61 -15.38
CA GLU A 60 -19.47 -1.16 -15.36
C GLU A 60 -18.90 -0.63 -16.68
N ALA A 61 -17.93 -1.33 -17.27
CA ALA A 61 -17.35 -0.95 -18.55
C ALA A 61 -18.36 -1.08 -19.70
N ALA A 62 -19.19 -2.13 -19.70
CA ALA A 62 -20.26 -2.31 -20.66
C ALA A 62 -21.29 -1.17 -20.56
N GLU A 63 -21.71 -0.81 -19.34
CA GLU A 63 -22.57 0.34 -19.09
C GLU A 63 -21.95 1.68 -19.53
N GLU A 64 -20.65 1.88 -19.30
CA GLU A 64 -19.94 3.08 -19.76
C GLU A 64 -19.90 3.17 -21.29
N SER A 65 -19.75 2.04 -21.97
CA SER A 65 -19.76 1.97 -23.44
C SER A 65 -21.14 2.23 -24.05
N ALA A 66 -22.21 1.78 -23.39
CA ALA A 66 -23.59 1.94 -23.85
C ALA A 66 -24.15 3.35 -23.60
N ALA A 67 -23.78 3.99 -22.48
CA ALA A 67 -24.28 5.30 -22.07
C ALA A 67 -23.38 6.45 -22.54
N SER A 68 -23.44 6.79 -23.83
CA SER A 68 -22.66 7.90 -24.41
C SER A 68 -22.96 9.26 -23.75
N SER A 69 -24.20 9.46 -23.26
CA SER A 69 -24.72 10.67 -22.63
C SER A 69 -24.32 10.85 -21.17
N GLY A 70 -24.02 9.78 -20.44
CA GLY A 70 -23.64 9.83 -19.02
C GLY A 70 -22.14 10.06 -18.77
N ARG A 71 -21.30 9.93 -19.81
CA ARG A 71 -19.84 10.10 -19.68
C ARG A 71 -19.43 11.49 -19.23
N THR A 72 -20.08 12.53 -19.74
CA THR A 72 -19.77 13.93 -19.39
C THR A 72 -20.10 14.21 -17.93
N ASP A 73 -21.27 13.77 -17.46
CA ASP A 73 -21.70 13.96 -16.06
C ASP A 73 -20.85 13.16 -15.08
N ARG A 74 -20.51 11.92 -15.42
CA ARG A 74 -19.59 11.10 -14.60
C ARG A 74 -18.16 11.65 -14.63
N ALA A 75 -17.67 12.15 -15.77
CA ALA A 75 -16.37 12.82 -15.85
C ALA A 75 -16.37 14.11 -15.01
N ALA A 76 -17.45 14.89 -15.05
CA ALA A 76 -17.63 16.07 -14.21
C ALA A 76 -17.64 15.68 -12.71
N LYS A 77 -18.35 14.61 -12.33
CA LYS A 77 -18.36 14.07 -10.95
C LYS A 77 -16.99 13.58 -10.49
N ARG A 78 -16.22 12.89 -11.35
CA ARG A 78 -14.82 12.49 -11.08
C ARG A 78 -13.91 13.69 -10.89
N ARG A 79 -14.09 14.75 -11.68
CA ARG A 79 -13.33 16.02 -11.55
C ARG A 79 -13.70 16.80 -10.30
N ALA A 80 -14.98 16.78 -9.90
CA ALA A 80 -15.45 17.49 -8.70
C ALA A 80 -14.74 17.02 -7.41
N ASN A 81 -14.41 15.73 -7.31
CA ASN A 81 -13.71 15.18 -6.15
C ASN A 81 -12.20 15.46 -6.14
N ARG A 82 -11.62 15.98 -7.23
CA ARG A 82 -10.17 16.24 -7.38
C ARG A 82 -9.86 17.73 -7.37
N GLY A 83 -10.52 18.50 -6.49
CA GLY A 83 -10.31 19.94 -6.35
C GLY A 83 -8.81 20.33 -6.42
N PRO A 84 -8.49 21.56 -6.85
CA PRO A 84 -7.12 21.96 -7.14
C PRO A 84 -6.19 21.71 -5.95
N LEU A 85 -4.97 21.25 -6.23
CA LEU A 85 -3.95 21.06 -5.21
C LEU A 85 -3.73 22.37 -4.44
N PRO A 86 -3.62 22.33 -3.09
CA PRO A 86 -3.50 23.53 -2.28
C PRO A 86 -2.30 24.40 -2.71
N ALA A 87 -2.48 25.72 -2.67
CA ALA A 87 -1.47 26.69 -3.15
C ALA A 87 -0.17 26.71 -2.33
N HIS A 88 -0.19 26.22 -1.09
CA HIS A 88 0.96 26.23 -0.19
C HIS A 88 1.91 25.04 -0.41
N LEU A 89 1.54 24.05 -1.23
CA LEU A 89 2.46 22.98 -1.58
C LEU A 89 3.52 23.53 -2.54
N PRO A 90 4.80 23.15 -2.36
CA PRO A 90 5.85 23.53 -3.28
C PRO A 90 5.55 22.95 -4.67
N ARG A 91 5.52 23.82 -5.68
CA ARG A 91 5.31 23.43 -7.08
C ARG A 91 6.66 23.29 -7.75
N ILE A 92 6.92 22.12 -8.33
CA ILE A 92 8.09 21.86 -9.16
C ILE A 92 7.60 21.83 -10.61
N GLU A 93 7.99 22.83 -11.40
CA GLU A 93 7.63 22.91 -12.81
C GLU A 93 8.51 21.97 -13.63
N THR A 94 7.90 21.04 -14.35
CA THR A 94 8.59 20.16 -15.30
C THR A 94 7.97 20.37 -16.67
N VAL A 95 8.74 20.94 -17.59
CA VAL A 95 8.30 21.18 -18.96
C VAL A 95 8.58 19.94 -19.79
N VAL A 96 7.52 19.33 -20.32
CA VAL A 96 7.62 18.22 -21.29
C VAL A 96 7.50 18.84 -22.68
N ASP A 97 8.61 18.92 -23.40
CA ASP A 97 8.68 19.50 -24.75
C ASP A 97 9.26 18.46 -25.73
N ILE A 98 9.10 18.74 -27.03
CA ILE A 98 9.59 17.89 -28.11
C ILE A 98 11.04 18.26 -28.40
N GLU A 99 11.90 17.27 -28.65
CA GLU A 99 13.32 17.47 -28.98
C GLU A 99 13.50 18.28 -30.28
N ASP A 100 12.80 17.88 -31.34
CA ASP A 100 12.88 18.50 -32.66
C ASP A 100 11.82 19.60 -32.84
N LYS A 101 12.27 20.86 -32.76
CA LYS A 101 11.42 22.05 -32.97
C LYS A 101 11.29 22.47 -34.43
N ALA A 102 11.64 21.59 -35.36
CA ALA A 102 11.55 21.84 -36.80
C ALA A 102 10.38 21.09 -37.41
N CYS A 103 9.58 21.76 -38.24
CA CYS A 103 8.52 21.10 -38.97
C CYS A 103 9.09 20.06 -39.94
N ALA A 104 8.67 18.79 -39.82
CA ALA A 104 9.12 17.69 -40.66
C ALA A 104 8.91 17.93 -42.18
N ARG A 105 7.98 18.82 -42.56
CA ARG A 105 7.65 19.10 -43.96
C ARG A 105 8.39 20.31 -44.53
N CYS A 106 8.41 21.44 -43.82
CA CYS A 106 8.96 22.70 -44.33
C CYS A 106 10.24 23.15 -43.61
N ARG A 107 10.68 22.44 -42.56
CA ARG A 107 11.89 22.74 -41.76
C ARG A 107 11.91 24.11 -41.08
N HIS A 108 10.76 24.77 -40.98
CA HIS A 108 10.62 26.01 -40.21
C HIS A 108 10.47 25.69 -38.71
N ILE A 109 10.81 26.66 -37.86
CA ILE A 109 10.71 26.56 -36.41
C ILE A 109 9.23 26.49 -36.00
N LEU A 110 8.89 25.50 -35.16
CA LEU A 110 7.58 25.35 -34.54
C LEU A 110 7.40 26.42 -33.46
N HIS A 111 6.26 27.10 -33.47
CA HIS A 111 5.88 28.05 -32.42
C HIS A 111 4.84 27.42 -31.49
N VAL A 112 4.84 27.85 -30.24
CA VAL A 112 3.89 27.37 -29.23
C VAL A 112 2.50 27.96 -29.53
N ILE A 113 1.49 27.09 -29.60
CA ILE A 113 0.10 27.48 -29.90
C ILE A 113 -0.75 27.50 -28.62
N ALA A 114 -0.53 26.52 -27.73
CA ALA A 114 -1.23 26.38 -26.48
C ALA A 114 -0.33 25.68 -25.45
N GLU A 115 -0.59 25.94 -24.18
CA GLU A 115 0.07 25.32 -23.04
C GLU A 115 -0.99 24.63 -22.18
N ASP A 116 -0.74 23.38 -21.81
CA ASP A 116 -1.60 22.63 -20.88
C ASP A 116 -0.85 22.45 -19.55
N VAL A 117 -1.48 22.88 -18.45
CA VAL A 117 -0.87 22.90 -17.13
C VAL A 117 -1.61 21.91 -16.23
N ALA A 118 -0.95 20.80 -15.92
CA ALA A 118 -1.47 19.76 -15.05
C ALA A 118 -0.62 19.63 -13.78
N GLY A 119 -1.27 19.65 -12.62
CA GLY A 119 -0.60 19.40 -11.33
C GLY A 119 -0.69 17.94 -10.90
N ARG A 120 0.41 17.39 -10.42
CA ARG A 120 0.48 16.07 -9.77
C ARG A 120 1.04 16.22 -8.36
N LEU A 121 0.50 15.44 -7.42
CA LEU A 121 1.02 15.37 -6.06
C LEU A 121 1.98 14.19 -5.97
N ASP A 122 3.27 14.48 -5.79
CA ASP A 122 4.29 13.46 -5.55
C ASP A 122 4.65 13.39 -4.07
N ILE A 123 4.81 12.17 -3.56
CA ILE A 123 5.21 11.90 -2.17
C ILE A 123 6.72 11.66 -2.18
N VAL A 124 7.48 12.54 -1.53
CA VAL A 124 8.90 12.34 -1.28
C VAL A 124 9.06 11.61 0.05
N PRO A 125 9.62 10.38 0.08
CA PRO A 125 9.94 9.70 1.34
C PRO A 125 10.92 10.55 2.18
N SER A 126 10.76 10.55 3.50
CA SER A 126 11.70 11.26 4.38
C SER A 126 13.12 10.70 4.24
N GLU A 127 14.07 11.50 3.78
CA GLU A 127 15.48 11.11 3.67
C GLU A 127 16.13 10.94 5.04
N PHE A 128 16.80 9.81 5.27
CA PHE A 128 17.65 9.61 6.45
C PHE A 128 19.03 10.21 6.19
N ARG A 129 19.49 11.09 7.08
CA ARG A 129 20.84 11.70 7.00
C ARG A 129 21.61 11.41 8.28
N VAL A 130 22.91 11.14 8.14
CA VAL A 130 23.85 11.00 9.26
C VAL A 130 24.59 12.32 9.41
N PRO A 131 24.33 13.12 10.46
CA PRO A 131 25.15 14.31 10.72
C PRO A 131 26.55 13.87 11.17
N SER A 132 27.57 14.32 10.46
CA SER A 132 28.97 14.17 10.87
C SER A 132 29.45 15.50 11.46
N PRO A 133 29.53 15.63 12.80
CA PRO A 133 30.01 16.86 13.41
C PRO A 133 31.52 17.00 13.19
N VAL A 134 31.94 18.16 12.69
CA VAL A 134 33.35 18.57 12.62
C VAL A 134 33.64 19.45 13.82
N ALA A 135 34.48 18.99 14.74
CA ALA A 135 34.96 19.78 15.85
C ALA A 135 36.36 20.33 15.53
N HIS A 136 36.52 21.65 15.62
CA HIS A 136 37.83 22.29 15.55
C HIS A 136 38.42 22.39 16.96
N VAL A 137 39.66 21.94 17.13
CA VAL A 137 40.42 22.20 18.35
C VAL A 137 41.18 23.50 18.13
N THR A 138 40.78 24.55 18.83
CA THR A 138 41.47 25.84 18.83
C THR A 138 42.26 26.02 20.11
N ALA A 139 43.54 26.38 19.98
CA ALA A 139 44.38 26.81 21.10
C ALA A 139 44.42 28.35 21.17
N ALA A 140 44.55 28.92 22.36
CA ALA A 140 44.76 30.35 22.53
C ALA A 140 46.23 30.71 22.27
N ASP A 141 46.48 31.79 21.52
CA ASP A 141 47.83 32.34 21.33
C ASP A 141 48.36 32.91 22.66
N PRO A 142 49.57 32.52 23.11
CA PRO A 142 50.10 32.94 24.42
C PRO A 142 50.59 34.40 24.50
N ALA A 143 50.34 35.23 23.49
CA ALA A 143 50.93 36.57 23.40
C ALA A 143 49.88 37.68 23.49
N LYS A 144 49.57 38.10 24.74
CA LYS A 144 49.29 39.49 25.19
C LYS A 144 48.77 39.49 26.64
N GLY A 145 49.60 39.06 27.58
CA GLY A 145 49.43 39.40 29.00
C GLY A 145 50.24 40.65 29.32
N SER A 146 49.68 41.84 29.16
CA SER A 146 50.34 43.07 29.62
C SER A 146 50.18 43.21 31.14
N TRP A 147 51.23 42.85 31.89
CA TRP A 147 51.31 43.14 33.32
C TRP A 147 51.58 44.63 33.52
N SER A 148 50.55 45.45 33.64
CA SER A 148 50.71 46.85 34.07
C SER A 148 50.99 46.88 35.58
N ARG A 149 52.23 47.20 35.98
CA ARG A 149 52.56 47.51 37.39
C ARG A 149 51.83 48.79 37.81
N ARG A 150 50.92 48.69 38.79
CA ARG A 150 50.30 49.87 39.43
C ARG A 150 51.39 50.69 40.16
N PRO A 151 51.48 52.01 39.94
CA PRO A 151 52.32 52.86 40.78
C PRO A 151 51.74 52.98 42.20
N HIS A 152 52.62 52.89 43.18
CA HIS A 152 52.32 53.00 44.61
C HIS A 152 51.97 54.46 44.94
N ARG A 153 50.71 54.75 45.31
CA ARG A 153 50.37 56.03 45.95
C ARG A 153 51.03 56.06 47.34
N ARG A 154 51.93 57.02 47.58
CA ARG A 154 52.24 57.51 48.93
C ARG A 154 51.54 58.87 49.08
N GLY A 155 50.87 59.03 50.21
CA GLY A 155 50.26 60.28 50.64
C GLY A 155 51.29 61.30 51.10
#